data_AF-A0A820J884-F1
#
_entry.id   AF-A0A820J884-F1
#
_cell.length_a   1.000
_cell.length_b   1.000
_cell.length_c   1.000
_cell.angle_alpha   90.00
_cell.angle_beta   90.00
_cell.angle_gamma   90.00
#
_symmetry.space_group_name_H-M   'P 1'
#
loop_
_entity.id
_entity.type
_entity.pdbx_description
1 polymer ?
#
loop_
_entity_poly.entity_id
_entity_poly.type
_entity_poly.pdbx_seq_one_letter_code
_entity_poly.pdbx_strand_id
1 'polypeptide(L)'
;MIFQPSINLQQLSITNNRMTMLEIRRLLLPMTRLTHLSLNISNVESDMINGDAWTPLLTRIIIFQFVFKISNGVNIDLHSFRTRFWLEEKK
;
A
#
# COMPACT_ATOMS: atom_id res chain seq x y z
N MET A 1 16.24 -13.17 -23.23
CA MET A 1 16.35 -12.10 -22.22
C MET A 1 15.05 -11.30 -22.26
N ILE A 2 14.18 -11.44 -21.25
CA ILE A 2 12.87 -10.78 -21.25
C ILE A 2 13.07 -9.38 -20.66
N PHE A 3 12.99 -8.34 -21.50
CA PHE A 3 12.96 -6.96 -21.04
C PHE A 3 11.59 -6.70 -20.40
N GLN A 4 11.53 -6.64 -19.08
CA GLN A 4 10.38 -6.02 -18.41
C GLN A 4 10.56 -4.51 -18.48
N PRO A 5 9.61 -3.76 -19.08
CA PRO A 5 9.65 -2.31 -19.04
C PRO A 5 9.59 -1.85 -17.59
N SER A 6 10.68 -1.27 -17.09
CA SER A 6 10.69 -0.65 -15.78
C SER A 6 10.00 0.70 -15.88
N ILE A 7 8.84 0.82 -15.24
CA ILE A 7 8.15 2.10 -15.11
C ILE A 7 8.99 2.96 -14.16
N ASN A 8 9.61 4.00 -14.70
CA ASN A 8 10.46 4.94 -13.96
C ASN A 8 9.62 6.00 -13.22
N LEU A 9 8.70 5.54 -12.39
CA LEU A 9 7.81 6.39 -11.60
C LEU A 9 8.27 6.38 -10.14
N GLN A 10 8.63 7.55 -9.62
CA GLN A 10 9.07 7.72 -8.23
C GLN A 10 7.92 8.01 -7.26
N GLN A 11 6.82 8.58 -7.78
CA GLN A 11 5.68 8.98 -6.99
C GLN A 11 4.38 8.49 -7.62
N LEU A 12 3.53 7.85 -6.83
CA LEU A 12 2.22 7.38 -7.27
C LEU A 12 1.16 7.80 -6.26
N SER A 13 0.08 8.39 -6.76
CA SER A 13 -1.12 8.69 -5.99
C SER A 13 -2.31 7.96 -6.61
N ILE A 14 -3.01 7.15 -5.82
CA ILE A 14 -4.20 6.41 -6.26
C ILE A 14 -5.38 6.86 -5.44
N THR A 15 -6.45 7.27 -6.12
CA THR A 15 -7.78 7.43 -5.52
C THR A 15 -8.71 6.40 -6.14
N ASN A 16 -9.25 5.47 -5.35
CA ASN A 16 -10.13 4.42 -5.86
C ASN A 16 -11.23 4.06 -4.85
N ASN A 17 -12.39 3.65 -5.34
CA ASN A 17 -13.55 3.30 -4.52
C ASN A 17 -13.59 1.82 -4.12
N ARG A 18 -12.72 0.99 -4.69
CA ARG A 18 -12.52 -0.41 -4.29
C ARG A 18 -11.22 -0.95 -4.87
N MET A 19 -10.30 -1.40 -4.03
CA MET A 19 -9.09 -2.09 -4.46
C MET A 19 -8.61 -3.06 -3.38
N THR A 20 -8.25 -4.26 -3.79
CA THR A 20 -7.69 -5.31 -2.94
C THR A 20 -6.17 -5.19 -2.82
N MET A 21 -5.60 -5.85 -1.82
CA MET A 21 -4.15 -5.86 -1.62
C MET A 21 -3.41 -6.56 -2.77
N LEU A 22 -4.03 -7.58 -3.37
CA LEU A 22 -3.48 -8.27 -4.53
C LEU A 22 -3.34 -7.33 -5.75
N GLU A 23 -4.36 -6.50 -6.00
CA GLU A 23 -4.37 -5.54 -7.10
C GLU A 23 -3.30 -4.45 -6.89
N ILE A 24 -3.20 -3.91 -5.68
CA ILE A 24 -2.10 -2.99 -5.31
C ILE A 24 -0.75 -3.65 -5.58
N ARG A 25 -0.52 -4.87 -5.08
CA ARG A 25 0.77 -5.57 -5.26
C ARG A 25 1.12 -5.74 -6.73
N ARG A 26 0.17 -6.14 -7.57
CA ARG A 26 0.37 -6.30 -9.01
C ARG A 26 0.73 -4.96 -9.68
N LEU A 27 0.06 -3.88 -9.30
CA LEU A 27 0.33 -2.54 -9.83
C LEU A 27 1.73 -2.04 -9.42
N LEU A 28 2.12 -2.26 -8.17
CA LEU A 28 3.37 -1.75 -7.61
C LEU A 28 4.59 -2.62 -7.93
N LEU A 29 4.40 -3.90 -8.30
CA LEU A 29 5.48 -4.84 -8.61
C LEU A 29 6.48 -4.31 -9.66
N PRO A 30 6.06 -3.78 -10.83
CA PRO A 30 6.99 -3.27 -11.84
C PRO A 30 7.60 -1.91 -11.48
N MET A 31 7.09 -1.22 -10.46
CA MET A 31 7.53 0.13 -10.09
C MET A 31 8.71 0.07 -9.11
N THR A 32 9.86 -0.41 -9.58
CA THR A 32 11.04 -0.66 -8.75
C THR A 32 11.67 0.60 -8.17
N ARG A 33 11.39 1.76 -8.76
CA ARG A 33 11.90 3.08 -8.34
C ARG A 33 10.90 3.91 -7.54
N LEU A 34 9.74 3.34 -7.22
CA LEU A 34 8.74 4.03 -6.43
C LEU A 34 9.27 4.27 -5.02
N THR A 35 9.27 5.53 -4.60
CA THR A 35 9.71 5.96 -3.27
C THR A 35 8.61 6.70 -2.52
N HIS A 36 7.58 7.18 -3.21
CA HIS A 36 6.43 7.86 -2.63
C HIS A 36 5.14 7.20 -3.09
N LEU A 37 4.32 6.77 -2.14
CA LEU A 37 3.04 6.14 -2.39
C LEU A 37 1.96 6.81 -1.56
N SER A 38 0.96 7.38 -2.23
CA SER A 38 -0.24 7.90 -1.61
C SER A 38 -1.45 7.10 -2.09
N LEU A 39 -2.23 6.59 -1.15
CA LEU A 39 -3.39 5.77 -1.40
C LEU A 39 -4.58 6.35 -0.67
N ASN A 40 -5.62 6.71 -1.41
CA ASN A 40 -6.91 7.13 -0.90
C ASN A 40 -7.97 6.14 -1.41
N ILE A 41 -8.26 5.13 -0.61
CA ILE A 41 -9.07 3.98 -1.04
C ILE A 41 -10.32 3.86 -0.17
N SER A 42 -11.49 3.81 -0.79
CA SER A 42 -12.75 3.52 -0.10
C SER A 42 -13.14 2.05 -0.22
N ASN A 43 -14.01 1.59 0.68
CA ASN A 43 -14.51 0.21 0.78
C ASN A 43 -13.40 -0.82 0.86
N VAL A 44 -12.44 -0.57 1.74
CA VAL A 44 -11.27 -1.39 1.94
C VAL A 44 -11.67 -2.65 2.72
N GLU A 45 -11.33 -3.82 2.18
CA GLU A 45 -11.54 -5.12 2.82
C GLU A 45 -10.42 -5.40 3.85
N SER A 46 -10.55 -6.47 4.63
CA SER A 46 -9.65 -6.76 5.76
C SER A 46 -8.20 -7.10 5.35
N ASP A 47 -7.94 -7.33 4.07
CA ASP A 47 -6.62 -7.69 3.55
C ASP A 47 -5.67 -6.49 3.46
N MET A 48 -6.20 -5.32 3.13
CA MET A 48 -5.46 -4.06 2.95
C MET A 48 -5.07 -3.39 4.27
N ILE A 49 -5.73 -3.74 5.37
CA ILE A 49 -5.39 -3.30 6.73
C ILE A 49 -4.42 -4.26 7.42
N ASN A 50 -4.04 -5.39 6.80
CA ASN A 50 -3.04 -6.27 7.38
C ASN A 50 -1.65 -5.68 7.12
N GLY A 51 -1.00 -5.22 8.18
CA GLY A 51 0.28 -4.54 8.04
C GLY A 51 1.40 -5.41 7.45
N ASP A 52 1.40 -6.71 7.75
CA ASP A 52 2.45 -7.61 7.27
C ASP A 52 2.39 -7.80 5.75
N ALA A 53 1.21 -7.71 5.14
CA ALA A 53 1.04 -7.81 3.68
C ALA A 53 1.77 -6.69 2.92
N TRP A 54 1.96 -5.53 3.56
CA TRP A 54 2.62 -4.36 2.98
C TRP A 54 4.14 -4.39 3.12
N THR A 55 4.68 -5.15 4.08
CA THR A 55 6.11 -5.15 4.42
C THR A 55 7.01 -5.29 3.19
N PRO A 56 6.80 -6.25 2.26
CA PRO A 56 7.68 -6.39 1.09
C PRO A 56 7.66 -5.17 0.17
N LEU A 57 6.51 -4.50 0.01
CA LEU A 57 6.34 -3.35 -0.86
C LEU A 57 6.96 -2.09 -0.28
N LEU A 58 6.90 -1.93 1.04
CA LEU A 58 7.29 -0.69 1.72
C LEU A 58 8.78 -0.62 2.06
N THR A 59 9.53 -1.72 1.92
CA THR A 59 11.00 -1.70 2.07
C THR A 59 11.70 -0.62 1.23
N ARG A 60 11.12 -0.28 0.07
CA ARG A 60 11.62 0.74 -0.87
C ARG A 60 10.89 2.09 -0.80
N ILE A 61 9.80 2.17 -0.05
CA ILE A 61 8.97 3.37 0.07
C ILE A 61 9.49 4.23 1.22
N ILE A 62 9.83 5.47 0.89
CA ILE A 62 10.30 6.49 1.84
C ILE A 62 9.09 7.19 2.45
N ILE A 63 8.13 7.58 1.60
CA ILE A 63 6.90 8.25 2.02
C ILE A 63 5.71 7.38 1.68
N PHE A 64 4.99 6.93 2.71
CA PHE A 64 3.76 6.17 2.56
C PHE A 64 2.61 6.91 3.25
N GLN A 65 1.63 7.34 2.46
CA GLN A 65 0.40 7.93 2.94
C GLN A 65 -0.75 6.98 2.61
N PHE A 66 -1.49 6.58 3.64
CA PHE A 66 -2.62 5.69 3.44
C PHE A 66 -3.86 6.22 4.16
N VAL A 67 -4.85 6.60 3.37
CA VAL A 67 -6.18 6.99 3.82
C VAL A 67 -7.14 5.92 3.32
N PHE A 68 -7.85 5.29 4.25
CA PHE A 68 -8.82 4.26 3.90
C PHE A 68 -10.16 4.50 4.55
N LYS A 69 -11.23 4.10 3.84
CA LYS A 69 -12.58 4.00 4.39
C LYS A 69 -12.99 2.53 4.41
N ILE A 70 -13.19 2.02 5.63
CA ILE A 70 -13.63 0.65 5.88
C ILE A 70 -15.09 0.49 5.45
N SER A 71 -15.42 -0.63 4.81
CA SER A 71 -16.80 -1.02 4.55
C SER A 71 -17.48 -1.54 5.84
N ASN A 72 -18.77 -1.23 6.01
CA ASN A 72 -19.53 -1.63 7.20
C ASN A 72 -19.51 -3.16 7.37
N GLY A 73 -19.26 -3.64 8.60
CA GLY A 73 -19.35 -5.06 8.97
C GLY A 73 -18.05 -5.86 8.92
N VAL A 74 -16.92 -5.26 8.55
CA VAL A 74 -15.61 -5.93 8.61
C VAL A 74 -15.07 -5.84 10.04
N ASN A 75 -14.78 -6.99 10.67
CA ASN A 75 -14.01 -7.04 11.91
C ASN A 75 -12.53 -6.85 11.56
N ILE A 76 -11.92 -5.80 12.10
CA ILE A 76 -10.65 -5.27 11.63
C ILE A 76 -9.67 -5.22 12.79
N ASP A 77 -8.60 -5.99 12.67
CA ASP A 77 -7.45 -5.87 13.54
C ASP A 77 -6.50 -4.77 13.03
N LEU A 78 -6.71 -3.55 13.51
CA LEU A 78 -5.81 -2.43 13.24
C LEU A 78 -4.47 -2.56 13.97
N HIS A 79 -4.30 -3.51 14.88
CA HIS A 79 -3.08 -3.63 15.67
C HIS A 79 -1.88 -3.95 14.78
N SER A 80 -2.02 -4.93 13.88
CA SER A 80 -0.98 -5.30 12.90
C SER A 80 -0.61 -4.14 11.96
N PHE A 81 -1.59 -3.30 11.59
CA PHE A 81 -1.35 -2.12 10.76
C PHE A 81 -0.60 -1.02 11.53
N ARG A 82 -1.04 -0.75 12.77
CA ARG A 82 -0.51 0.31 13.62
C ARG A 82 0.94 0.08 14.00
N THR A 83 1.31 -1.15 14.36
CA THR A 83 2.65 -1.50 14.82
C THR A 83 3.71 -1.37 13.73
N ARG A 84 3.33 -1.49 12.45
CA ARG A 84 4.27 -1.38 11.33
C ARG A 84 4.33 0.01 10.72
N PHE A 85 3.26 0.81 10.81
CA PHE A 85 3.13 2.00 9.95
C PHE A 85 2.75 3.32 10.62
N TRP A 86 2.31 3.32 11.89
CA TRP A 86 1.73 4.55 12.46
C TRP A 86 2.57 5.29 13.50
N LEU A 87 3.70 4.75 13.95
CA LEU A 87 4.43 5.37 15.07
C LEU A 87 5.96 5.28 15.04
N GLU A 88 6.57 4.76 13.98
CA GLU A 88 8.00 4.96 13.79
C GLU A 88 8.21 6.06 12.77
N GLU A 89 8.25 7.29 13.28
CA GLU A 89 9.09 8.33 12.68
C GLU A 89 10.45 7.66 12.43
N LYS A 90 10.73 7.29 11.17
CA LYS A 90 12.02 6.71 10.78
C LYS A 90 13.07 7.76 11.11
N LYS A 91 13.74 7.59 12.26
CA LYS A 91 14.93 8.36 12.64
C LYS A 91 16.09 8.04 11.72
#